data_AF-A0A9E6CEC5-F1
#
_entry.id   AF-A0A9E6CEC5-F1
#
_cell.length_a   1.000
_cell.length_b   1.000
_cell.length_c   1.000
_cell.angle_alpha   90.00
_cell.angle_beta   90.00
_cell.angle_gamma   90.00
#
_symmetry.space_group_name_H-M   'P 1'
#
loop_
_entity.id
_entity.type
_entity.pdbx_description
1 polymer ?
#
loop_
_entity_poly.entity_id
_entity_poly.type
_entity_poly.pdbx_seq_one_letter_code
_entity_poly.pdbx_strand_id
1 'polypeptide(L)'
;MLPELREKVVHTCSRCKFFITVVGRSEARPGCAALIPQYARTARRVPEKLDAAELLRVLGRDGLERVLAGAAPHRQACGLFQPRA
;
A
#
# COMPACT_ATOMS: atom_id res chain seq x y z
N MET A 1 -14.93 -18.39 17.78
CA MET A 1 -13.97 -17.86 16.78
C MET A 1 -14.40 -16.46 16.39
N LEU A 2 -13.58 -15.44 16.62
CA LEU A 2 -13.89 -14.03 16.34
C LEU A 2 -13.98 -13.77 14.82
N PRO A 3 -15.09 -13.20 14.30
CA PRO A 3 -15.28 -12.91 12.88
C PRO A 3 -14.19 -12.02 12.27
N GLU A 4 -13.66 -11.09 13.06
CA GLU A 4 -12.66 -10.09 12.67
C GLU A 4 -11.32 -10.71 12.23
N LEU A 5 -11.00 -11.92 12.72
CA LEU A 5 -9.83 -12.67 12.26
C LEU A 5 -10.07 -13.30 10.87
N ARG A 6 -11.29 -13.65 10.48
CA ARG A 6 -11.55 -14.31 9.18
C ARG A 6 -11.23 -13.38 8.02
N GLU A 7 -11.56 -12.10 8.09
CA GLU A 7 -11.28 -11.16 6.98
C GLU A 7 -9.78 -11.02 6.70
N LYS A 8 -8.94 -11.00 7.74
CA LYS A 8 -7.47 -10.92 7.58
C LYS A 8 -6.84 -12.22 7.05
N VAL A 9 -7.52 -13.35 7.17
CA VAL A 9 -7.00 -14.67 6.76
C VAL A 9 -7.44 -15.03 5.34
N VAL A 10 -8.56 -14.48 4.88
CA VAL A 10 -9.11 -14.79 3.55
C VAL A 10 -8.60 -13.81 2.48
N HIS A 11 -8.10 -12.63 2.86
CA HIS A 11 -7.69 -11.60 1.91
C HIS A 11 -6.18 -11.52 1.71
N THR A 12 -5.80 -11.18 0.48
CA THR A 12 -4.42 -10.89 0.07
C THR A 12 -4.12 -9.40 0.17
N CYS A 13 -2.83 -9.03 0.19
CA CYS A 13 -2.39 -7.63 0.16
C CYS A 13 -3.03 -6.82 -0.97
N SER A 14 -3.22 -7.43 -2.15
CA SER A 14 -3.85 -6.78 -3.32
C SER A 14 -5.30 -6.32 -3.09
N ARG A 15 -6.00 -6.86 -2.10
CA ARG A 15 -7.36 -6.45 -1.73
C ARG A 15 -7.38 -5.28 -0.73
N CYS A 16 -6.22 -4.85 -0.24
CA CYS A 16 -6.12 -3.73 0.69
C CYS A 16 -6.37 -2.40 -0.04
N LYS A 17 -7.03 -1.45 0.64
CA LYS A 17 -7.17 -0.07 0.14
C LYS A 17 -5.84 0.67 0.02
N PHE A 18 -4.82 0.24 0.78
CA PHE A 18 -3.47 0.81 0.72
C PHE A 18 -2.61 0.19 -0.37
N PHE A 19 -3.11 -0.83 -1.08
CA PHE A 19 -2.40 -1.43 -2.21
C PHE A 19 -2.51 -0.52 -3.43
N ILE A 20 -1.37 0.02 -3.84
CA ILE A 20 -1.25 0.97 -4.94
C ILE A 20 -0.26 0.48 -5.98
N THR A 21 -0.32 1.07 -7.17
CA THR A 21 0.74 0.95 -8.18
C THR A 21 1.60 2.20 -8.18
N VAL A 22 2.89 2.04 -7.94
CA VAL A 22 3.87 3.10 -8.10
C VAL A 22 4.35 3.08 -9.55
N VAL A 23 4.12 4.18 -10.27
CA VAL A 23 4.46 4.33 -11.68
C VAL A 23 5.76 5.12 -11.77
N GLY A 24 6.81 4.47 -12.25
CA GLY A 24 8.07 5.10 -12.66
C GLY A 24 8.10 5.40 -14.15
N ARG A 25 9.25 5.89 -14.62
CA ARG A 25 9.44 6.24 -16.04
C ARG A 25 9.39 5.03 -16.97
N SER A 26 9.91 3.88 -16.52
CA SER A 26 10.09 2.67 -17.31
C SER A 26 9.38 1.44 -16.73
N GLU A 27 8.94 1.49 -15.49
CA GLU A 27 8.33 0.36 -14.80
C GLU A 27 7.19 0.80 -13.89
N ALA A 28 6.28 -0.13 -13.61
CA ALA A 28 5.23 0.02 -12.63
C ALA A 28 5.35 -1.11 -11.60
N ARG A 29 5.38 -0.77 -10.32
CA ARG A 29 5.60 -1.72 -9.22
C ARG A 29 4.53 -1.58 -8.14
N PRO A 30 4.16 -2.66 -7.44
CA PRO A 30 3.25 -2.55 -6.32
C PRO A 30 3.89 -1.76 -5.17
N GLY A 31 3.08 -1.00 -4.45
CA GLY A 31 3.51 -0.23 -3.28
C GLY A 31 2.44 -0.20 -2.18
N CYS A 32 2.87 0.12 -0.96
CA CYS A 32 1.99 0.20 0.21
C CYS A 32 1.83 1.66 0.66
N ALA A 33 0.65 2.24 0.42
CA ALA A 33 0.33 3.60 0.82
C ALA A 33 0.26 3.79 2.35
N ALA A 34 0.08 2.73 3.13
CA ALA A 34 0.11 2.82 4.60
C ALA A 34 1.48 3.26 5.14
N LEU A 35 2.54 3.13 4.34
CA LEU A 35 3.90 3.59 4.67
C LEU A 35 4.16 5.04 4.26
N ILE A 36 3.15 5.73 3.72
CA ILE A 36 3.23 7.13 3.32
C ILE A 36 2.46 7.95 4.38
N PRO A 37 3.12 8.92 5.06
CA PRO A 37 2.51 9.64 6.19
C PRO A 37 1.13 10.24 5.90
N GLN A 38 0.94 10.80 4.70
CA GLN A 38 -0.32 11.45 4.30
C GLN A 38 -1.51 10.49 4.13
N TYR A 39 -1.26 9.18 3.97
CA TYR A 39 -2.30 8.16 3.79
C TYR A 39 -2.45 7.25 5.02
N ALA A 40 -1.39 7.10 5.83
CA ALA A 40 -1.38 6.27 7.03
C ALA A 40 -2.48 6.64 8.04
N ARG A 41 -2.83 7.93 8.14
CA ARG A 41 -3.80 8.45 9.13
C ARG A 41 -5.25 8.51 8.64
N THR A 42 -5.59 7.85 7.53
CA THR A 42 -6.97 7.74 7.00
C THR A 42 -7.67 9.03 6.59
N ALA A 43 -7.08 10.21 6.79
CA ALA A 43 -7.68 11.51 6.48
C ALA A 43 -7.82 11.77 4.97
N ARG A 44 -7.11 11.01 4.12
CA ARG A 44 -7.07 11.23 2.67
C ARG A 44 -7.35 9.93 1.92
N ARG A 45 -8.16 10.02 0.87
CA ARG A 45 -8.39 8.90 -0.05
C ARG A 45 -7.05 8.46 -0.66
N VAL A 46 -6.83 7.15 -0.67
CA VAL A 46 -5.64 6.54 -1.30
C VAL A 46 -5.87 6.45 -2.80
N PRO A 47 -5.04 7.08 -3.64
CA PRO A 47 -5.09 6.90 -5.09
C PRO A 47 -4.66 5.49 -5.48
N GLU A 48 -5.22 4.91 -6.53
CA GLU A 48 -4.79 3.59 -7.02
C GLU A 48 -3.38 3.61 -7.61
N LYS A 49 -2.94 4.78 -8.12
CA LYS A 49 -1.64 4.99 -8.75
C LYS A 49 -0.96 6.21 -8.15
N LEU A 50 0.34 6.12 -7.91
CA LEU A 50 1.19 7.24 -7.48
C LEU A 50 2.45 7.29 -8.34
N ASP A 51 2.92 8.51 -8.62
CA ASP A 51 4.13 8.74 -9.39
C ASP A 51 5.38 8.56 -8.52
N ALA A 52 6.36 7.78 -9.00
CA ALA A 52 7.59 7.52 -8.26
C ALA A 52 8.41 8.79 -7.99
N ALA A 53 8.39 9.77 -8.90
CA ALA A 53 9.08 11.04 -8.72
C ALA A 53 8.39 11.90 -7.65
N GLU A 54 7.06 11.88 -7.56
CA GLU A 54 6.34 12.52 -6.44
C GLU A 54 6.73 11.87 -5.11
N LEU A 55 6.71 10.53 -5.04
CA LEU A 55 7.10 9.80 -3.83
C LEU A 55 8.55 10.05 -3.44
N LEU A 56 9.48 10.13 -4.40
CA LEU A 56 10.88 10.48 -4.14
C LEU A 56 11.03 11.88 -3.54
N ARG A 57 10.29 12.87 -4.04
CA ARG A 57 10.32 14.23 -3.50
C ARG A 57 9.83 14.29 -2.05
N VAL A 58 8.80 13.51 -1.72
CA VAL A 58 8.15 13.57 -0.40
C VAL A 58 8.86 12.69 0.64
N LEU A 59 9.30 11.49 0.24
CA LEU A 59 9.77 10.45 1.15
C LEU A 59 11.28 10.21 1.07
N GLY A 60 11.95 10.75 0.05
CA GLY A 60 13.31 10.38 -0.31
C GLY A 60 13.42 8.95 -0.84
N ARG A 61 14.65 8.55 -1.16
CA ARG A 61 14.96 7.22 -1.71
C ARG A 61 14.57 6.09 -0.74
N ASP A 62 15.03 6.17 0.50
CA ASP A 62 14.77 5.12 1.51
C ASP A 62 13.28 4.99 1.83
N GLY A 63 12.54 6.08 1.72
CA GLY A 63 11.08 6.07 1.86
C GLY A 63 10.40 5.36 0.71
N LEU A 64 10.80 5.65 -0.54
CA LEU A 64 10.30 4.94 -1.71
C LEU A 64 10.63 3.43 -1.64
N GLU A 65 11.86 3.07 -1.29
CA GLU A 65 12.26 1.66 -1.17
C GLU A 65 11.38 0.91 -0.14
N ARG A 66 11.06 1.54 0.99
CA ARG A 66 10.12 0.98 1.98
C ARG A 66 8.71 0.82 1.42
N VAL A 67 8.19 1.80 0.69
CA VAL A 67 6.86 1.73 0.06
C VAL A 67 6.78 0.55 -0.91
N LEU A 68 7.80 0.36 -1.74
CA LEU A 68 7.87 -0.73 -2.71
C LEU A 68 8.05 -2.10 -2.04
N ALA A 69 8.89 -2.20 -1.00
CA ALA A 69 9.12 -3.43 -0.25
C ALA A 69 7.90 -3.85 0.61
N GLY A 70 7.08 -2.88 1.02
CA GLY A 70 5.92 -3.12 1.89
C GLY A 70 4.72 -3.76 1.20
N ALA A 71 4.72 -3.90 -0.12
CA ALA A 71 3.62 -4.50 -0.88
C ALA A 71 3.99 -5.90 -1.40
N ALA A 72 3.12 -6.87 -1.10
CA ALA A 72 3.29 -8.24 -1.54
C ALA A 72 1.95 -8.78 -2.06
N PRO A 73 1.61 -8.56 -3.35
CA PRO A 73 0.26 -8.73 -3.90
C PRO A 73 -0.39 -10.09 -3.61
N HIS A 74 0.41 -11.16 -3.64
CA HIS A 74 -0.03 -12.54 -3.47
C HIS A 74 0.12 -13.07 -2.04
N ARG A 75 0.72 -12.29 -1.12
CA ARG A 75 0.79 -12.68 0.29
C ARG A 75 -0.52 -12.36 1.00
N GLN A 76 -0.79 -13.10 2.06
CA GLN A 76 -1.86 -12.79 3.00
C GLN A 76 -1.74 -11.34 3.48
N ALA A 77 -2.88 -10.69 3.66
CA ALA A 77 -2.92 -9.31 4.10
C ALA A 77 -2.23 -9.12 5.46
N CYS A 78 -1.50 -8.01 5.61
CA CYS A 78 -0.75 -7.72 6.84
C CYS A 78 -1.65 -7.09 7.93
N GLY A 79 -1.06 -6.77 9.09
CA GLY A 79 -1.77 -6.14 10.21
C GLY A 79 -2.36 -4.76 9.90
N LEU A 80 -1.93 -4.10 8.81
CA LEU A 80 -2.45 -2.81 8.34
C LEU A 80 -3.56 -2.93 7.31
N PHE A 81 -4.05 -4.15 7.05
CA PHE A 81 -5.11 -4.39 6.08
C PHE A 81 -6.36 -3.56 6.41
N GLN A 82 -6.86 -2.89 5.38
CA GLN A 82 -8.19 -2.31 5.38
C GLN A 82 -8.86 -2.64 4.05
N PRO A 83 -10.12 -3.13 4.06
CA PRO A 83 -10.81 -3.51 2.85
C PRO A 83 -11.02 -2.29 1.94
N ARG A 84 -11.07 -2.53 0.64
CA ARG A 84 -11.60 -1.55 -0.32
C ARG A 84 -13.10 -1.44 -0.08
N ALA A 85 -13.59 -0.24 0.23
CA ALA A 85 -15.02 0.07 0.28
C ALA A 85 -15.58 0.12 -1.15
#